data_AF-A0A345C3S4-F1
#
_entry.id   AF-A0A345C3S4-F1
#
_cell.length_a   1.000
_cell.length_b   1.000
_cell.length_c   1.000
_cell.angle_alpha   90.00
_cell.angle_beta   90.00
_cell.angle_gamma   90.00
#
_symmetry.space_group_name_H-M   'P 1'
#
loop_
_entity.id
_entity.type
_entity.pdbx_description
1 polymer ?
#
loop_
_entity_poly.entity_id
_entity_poly.type
_entity_poly.pdbx_seq_one_letter_code
_entity_poly.pdbx_strand_id
1 'polypeptide(L)' 'MRQKLKLDEGDRVAFIEDNGKIVITKASILALRELQKEIGQEAENQGIYEEDLQDELEKVREDMWYERKR' A
#
# COMPACT_ATOMS: atom_id res chain seq x y z
N MET A 1 15.40 -12.61 -16.41
CA MET A 1 15.18 -11.30 -15.74
C MET A 1 13.70 -11.01 -15.53
N ARG A 2 12.84 -11.07 -16.57
CA ARG A 2 11.39 -10.84 -16.46
C ARG A 2 10.67 -11.71 -15.42
N GLN A 3 10.89 -13.03 -15.40
CA GLN A 3 10.29 -13.93 -14.40
C GLN A 3 10.67 -13.58 -12.95
N LYS A 4 11.91 -13.13 -12.70
CA LYS A 4 12.36 -12.73 -11.36
C LYS A 4 11.67 -11.44 -10.88
N LEU A 5 11.31 -10.56 -11.82
CA LEU A 5 10.59 -9.33 -11.56
C LEU A 5 9.07 -9.48 -11.76
N LYS A 6 8.59 -10.70 -12.06
CA LYS A 6 7.19 -11.00 -12.40
C LYS A 6 6.58 -9.99 -13.38
N LEU A 7 7.34 -9.69 -14.45
CA LEU A 7 6.91 -8.77 -15.50
C LEU A 7 6.23 -9.56 -16.62
N ASP A 8 5.01 -9.14 -16.95
CA ASP A 8 4.25 -9.63 -18.09
C ASP A 8 4.44 -8.72 -19.31
N GLU A 9 4.07 -9.20 -20.50
CA GLU A 9 4.09 -8.37 -21.70
C GLU A 9 3.10 -7.21 -21.58
N GLY A 10 3.56 -6.00 -21.91
CA GLY A 10 2.79 -4.76 -21.73
C GLY A 10 3.00 -4.06 -20.38
N ASP A 11 3.72 -4.68 -19.44
CA ASP A 11 4.04 -4.02 -18.17
C ASP A 11 4.99 -2.83 -18.37
N ARG A 12 4.65 -1.71 -17.71
CA ARG A 12 5.54 -0.55 -17.62
C ARG A 12 6.56 -0.77 -16.50
N VAL A 13 7.81 -0.42 -16.78
CA VAL A 13 8.93 -0.47 -15.83
C VAL A 13 9.42 0.93 -15.52
N ALA A 14 9.89 1.12 -14.29
CA ALA A 14 10.55 2.33 -13.84
C ALA A 14 12.04 2.03 -13.59
N PHE A 15 12.89 3.01 -13.89
CA PHE A 15 14.31 3.00 -13.57
C PHE A 15 14.51 3.94 -12.39
N ILE A 16 15.02 3.42 -11.28
CA ILE A 16 15.29 4.20 -10.07
C ILE A 16 16.77 4.08 -9.71
N GLU A 17 17.34 5.15 -9.17
CA GLU A 17 18.67 5.11 -8.58
C GLU A 17 18.55 4.77 -7.09
N ASP A 18 19.23 3.71 -6.68
CA ASP A 18 19.29 3.25 -5.30
C ASP A 18 20.76 2.95 -4.94
N ASN A 19 21.31 3.70 -3.98
CA ASN A 19 22.69 3.55 -3.53
C ASN A 19 23.73 3.55 -4.67
N GLY A 20 23.56 4.46 -5.64
CA GLY A 20 24.43 4.58 -6.82
C GLY A 20 24.27 3.46 -7.86
N LYS A 21 23.24 2.62 -7.73
CA LYS A 21 22.89 1.57 -8.69
C LYS A 21 21.58 1.90 -9.39
N ILE A 22 21.51 1.65 -10.69
CA ILE A 22 20.26 1.71 -11.43
C ILE A 22 19.50 0.40 -11.20
N VAL A 23 18.33 0.50 -10.56
CA VAL A 23 17.43 -0.62 -10.29
C VAL A 23 16.20 -0.51 -11.19
N ILE A 24 15.80 -1.63 -11.77
CA ILE A 24 14.60 -1.73 -12.60
C ILE A 24 13.49 -2.35 -11.76
N THR A 25 12.35 -1.67 -11.68
CA THR A 25 11.17 -2.15 -10.96
C THR A 25 9.89 -1.98 -11.79
N LYS A 26 8.81 -2.66 -11.42
CA LYS A 26 7.50 -2.45 -12.04
C LYS A 26 6.96 -1.08 -11.65
N ALA A 27 6.49 -0.29 -12.61
CA ALA A 27 6.03 1.07 -12.36
C ALA A 27 4.83 1.11 -11.38
N SER A 28 3.96 0.10 -11.41
CA SER A 28 2.83 0.01 -10.48
C SER A 28 3.27 -0.18 -9.01
N ILE A 29 4.39 -0.88 -8.78
CA ILE A 29 4.93 -1.05 -7.41
C ILE A 29 5.49 0.27 -6.91
N LEU A 30 6.14 1.05 -7.78
CA LEU A 30 6.64 2.38 -7.42
C LEU A 30 5.47 3.31 -7.04
N ALA A 31 4.45 3.39 -7.90
CA ALA A 31 3.26 4.22 -7.65
C ALA A 31 2.54 3.81 -6.35
N LEU A 32 2.43 2.51 -6.07
CA LEU A 32 1.82 2.02 -4.84
C LEU A 32 2.62 2.45 -3.58
N ARG A 33 3.95 2.43 -3.66
CA ARG A 33 4.81 2.89 -2.55
C ARG A 33 4.70 4.40 -2.31
N GLU A 34 4.63 5.18 -3.39
CA GLU A 34 4.41 6.62 -3.30
C GLU A 34 3.06 6.92 -2.65
N LEU A 35 2.00 6.24 -3.09
CA LEU A 35 0.67 6.36 -2.48
C LEU A 35 0.68 5.97 -0.99
N GLN A 36 1.31 4.84 -0.63
CA GLN A 36 1.43 4.43 0.77
C GLN A 36 2.15 5.46 1.63
N LYS A 37 3.20 6.09 1.09
CA LYS A 37 3.93 7.15 1.78
C LYS A 37 3.07 8.38 2.00
N GLU A 38 2.31 8.81 1.00
CA GLU A 38 1.41 9.96 1.11
C GLU A 38 0.30 9.72 2.13
N ILE A 39 -0.30 8.51 2.12
CA ILE A 39 -1.31 8.12 3.12
C ILE A 39 -0.72 8.14 4.53
N GLY A 40 0.47 7.55 4.73
CA GLY A 40 1.13 7.54 6.04
C GLY A 40 1.44 8.95 6.55
N GLN A 41 1.93 9.83 5.67
CA GLN A 41 2.22 11.21 6.02
C GLN A 41 0.95 11.98 6.41
N GLU A 42 -0.17 11.78 5.70
CA GLU A 42 -1.43 12.41 6.07
C GLU A 42 -2.02 11.84 7.37
N ALA A 43 -1.89 10.53 7.60
CA ALA A 43 -2.29 9.92 8.86
C ALA A 43 -1.52 10.53 10.04
N GLU A 44 -0.20 10.70 9.89
CA GLU A 44 0.63 11.40 10.89
C GLU A 44 0.17 12.85 11.12
N ASN A 45 -0.15 13.59 10.06
CA ASN A 45 -0.65 14.97 10.16
C ASN A 45 -1.98 15.05 10.94
N GLN A 46 -2.84 14.05 10.77
CA GLN A 46 -4.14 13.95 11.44
C GLN A 46 -4.03 13.31 12.84
N GLY A 47 -2.84 12.86 13.25
CA GLY A 47 -2.64 12.15 14.50
C GLY A 47 -3.37 10.81 14.56
N ILE A 48 -3.54 10.15 13.41
CA ILE A 48 -4.14 8.82 13.31
C ILE A 48 -3.04 7.78 13.47
N TYR A 49 -3.21 6.90 14.45
CA TYR A 49 -2.29 5.82 14.75
C TYR A 49 -2.91 4.45 14.47
N GLU A 50 -2.08 3.41 14.57
CA GLU A 50 -2.50 2.03 14.33
C GLU A 50 -3.63 1.58 15.28
N GLU A 51 -3.60 2.05 16.53
CA GLU A 51 -4.64 1.76 17.54
C GLU A 51 -6.01 2.31 17.10
N ASP A 52 -6.06 3.54 16.56
CA ASP A 52 -7.30 4.16 16.08
C ASP A 52 -7.93 3.33 14.95
N LEU A 53 -7.10 2.82 14.04
CA LEU A 53 -7.54 1.96 12.94
C LEU A 53 -8.04 0.61 13.46
N GLN A 54 -7.39 0.05 14.48
CA GLN A 54 -7.81 -1.21 15.09
C GLN A 54 -9.18 -1.07 15.76
N ASP A 55 -9.39 0.00 16.52
CA ASP A 55 -10.66 0.30 17.17
C ASP A 55 -11.80 0.50 16.16
N GLU A 56 -11.52 1.18 15.05
CA GLU A 56 -12.50 1.36 13.98
C GLU A 56 -12.85 0.03 13.30
N LEU A 57 -11.85 -0.82 13.03
CA LEU A 57 -12.06 -2.14 12.45
C LEU A 57 -12.82 -3.10 13.38
N GLU A 58 -12.65 -2.97 14.69
CA GLU A 58 -13.44 -3.74 15.67
C GLU A 58 -14.90 -3.34 15.63
N LYS A 59 -15.22 -2.04 15.61
CA LYS A 59 -16.59 -1.54 15.47
C LYS A 59 -17.26 -2.04 14.19
N VAL A 60 -16.57 -1.93 13.05
CA VAL A 60 -17.09 -2.43 11.77
C VAL A 60 -17.36 -3.95 11.81
N ARG A 61 -16.47 -4.73 12.46
CA ARG A 61 -16.66 -6.17 12.63
C ARG A 61 -17.87 -6.50 13.50
N GLU A 62 -18.08 -5.76 14.58
CA GLU A 62 -19.24 -5.91 15.46
C GLU A 62 -20.53 -5.58 14.70
N ASP A 63 -20.59 -4.45 14.01
CA ASP A 63 -21.74 -4.02 13.21
C ASP A 63 -22.14 -5.08 12.18
N MET A 64 -21.16 -5.58 11.40
CA MET A 64 -21.41 -6.66 10.45
C MET A 64 -21.92 -7.95 11.12
N TRP A 65 -21.50 -8.23 12.36
CA TRP A 65 -21.96 -9.41 13.09
C TRP A 65 -23.40 -9.26 13.58
N TYR A 66 -23.79 -8.05 14.02
CA TYR A 66 -25.16 -7.73 14.39
C TYR A 66 -26.11 -7.71 13.19
N GLU A 67 -25.67 -7.18 12.05
CA GLU A 67 -26.43 -7.21 10.79
C GLU A 67 -26.73 -8.64 10.32
N ARG A 68 -25.78 -9.56 10.47
CA ARG A 68 -25.98 -10.98 10.13
C ARG A 68 -26.94 -11.71 11.06
N LYS A 69 -27.21 -11.18 12.25
CA LYS A 69 -28.11 -11.77 13.25
C LYS A 69 -29.53 -11.19 13.20
N ARG A 70 -29.76 -10.14 12.42
CA ARG A 70 -31.08 -9.64 12.06
C ARG A 70 -31.65 -10.44 10.89
#